data_AF-A0A5K3F841-F1
#
_entry.id   AF-A0A5K3F841-F1
#
_cell.length_a   1.000
_cell.length_b   1.000
_cell.length_c   1.000
_cell.angle_alpha   90.00
_cell.angle_beta   90.00
_cell.angle_gamma   90.00
#
_symmetry.space_group_name_H-M   'P 1'
#
loop_
_entity.id
_entity.type
_entity.pdbx_description
1 polymer ?
#
loop_
_entity_poly.entity_id
_entity_poly.type
_entity_poly.pdbx_seq_one_letter_code
_entity_poly.pdbx_strand_id
1 'polypeptide(L)'
;MKGTPMQPRCGFSNAVCRILEAHGVLEKNDASTGHPIVSSFDILSDEEIREGAKAFSDWPTFPQVFFDGEFIGGCDILLDMHRSGKLASELVRLGIGSLLTEEKCPP
;
A
#
# COMPACT_ATOMS: atom_id res chain seq x y z
N MET A 1 3.88 2.97 -7.85
CA MET A 1 3.54 1.60 -8.35
C MET A 1 3.64 1.58 -9.87
N LYS A 2 3.52 0.43 -10.54
CA LYS A 2 3.49 0.34 -12.02
C LYS A 2 2.03 0.26 -12.49
N GLY A 3 1.55 1.28 -13.19
CA GLY A 3 0.12 1.49 -13.48
C GLY A 3 -0.61 2.21 -12.35
N THR A 4 -1.94 2.09 -12.32
CA THR A 4 -2.81 2.67 -11.29
C THR A 4 -3.51 1.56 -10.49
N PRO A 5 -4.12 1.84 -9.32
CA PRO A 5 -4.85 0.84 -8.56
C PRO A 5 -5.98 0.16 -9.33
N MET A 6 -6.63 0.90 -10.25
CA MET A 6 -7.67 0.38 -11.14
C MET A 6 -7.09 -0.38 -12.34
N GLN A 7 -5.88 -0.03 -12.78
CA GLN A 7 -5.22 -0.62 -13.95
C GLN A 7 -3.74 -0.92 -13.65
N PRO A 8 -3.45 -1.91 -12.78
CA PRO A 8 -2.08 -2.26 -12.45
C PRO A 8 -1.39 -2.93 -13.64
N ARG A 9 -0.14 -2.52 -13.94
CA ARG A 9 0.63 -3.00 -15.10
C ARG A 9 1.73 -4.01 -14.73
N CYS A 10 1.73 -4.49 -13.49
CA CYS A 10 2.72 -5.45 -12.98
C CYS A 10 2.08 -6.32 -11.89
N GLY A 11 2.37 -7.63 -11.89
CA GLY A 11 1.82 -8.58 -10.90
C GLY A 11 2.05 -8.17 -9.45
N PHE A 12 3.24 -7.66 -9.12
CA PHE A 12 3.55 -7.15 -7.77
C PHE A 12 2.76 -5.90 -7.41
N SER A 13 2.53 -5.01 -8.37
CA SER A 13 1.67 -3.83 -8.16
C SER A 13 0.21 -4.24 -7.95
N ASN A 14 -0.27 -5.22 -8.74
CA ASN A 14 -1.61 -5.78 -8.56
C ASN A 14 -1.77 -6.44 -7.18
N ALA A 15 -0.78 -7.20 -6.72
CA ALA A 15 -0.81 -7.84 -5.40
C ALA A 15 -0.94 -6.81 -4.26
N VAL A 16 -0.17 -5.73 -4.30
CA VAL A 16 -0.32 -4.62 -3.32
C VAL A 16 -1.73 -4.03 -3.36
N CYS A 17 -2.29 -3.76 -4.55
CA CYS A 17 -3.64 -3.24 -4.67
C CYS A 17 -4.70 -4.19 -4.09
N ARG A 18 -4.58 -5.49 -4.36
CA ARG A 18 -5.50 -6.51 -3.81
C ARG A 18 -5.40 -6.61 -2.29
N ILE A 19 -4.21 -6.51 -1.71
CA ILE A 19 -4.03 -6.47 -0.24
C ILE A 19 -4.75 -5.26 0.35
N LEU A 20 -4.49 -4.06 -0.19
CA LEU A 20 -5.10 -2.82 0.31
C LEU A 20 -6.63 -2.81 0.15
N GLU A 21 -7.14 -3.39 -0.94
CA GLU A 21 -8.57 -3.59 -1.16
C GLU A 21 -9.17 -4.58 -0.15
N ALA A 22 -8.49 -5.70 0.14
CA ALA A 22 -8.95 -6.67 1.15
C ALA A 22 -9.01 -6.06 2.56
N HIS A 23 -8.07 -5.18 2.90
CA HIS A 23 -8.14 -4.39 4.14
C HIS A 23 -9.21 -3.29 4.10
N GLY A 24 -9.83 -3.05 2.94
CA GLY A 24 -10.87 -2.05 2.72
C GLY A 24 -10.36 -0.62 2.79
N VAL A 25 -9.08 -0.37 2.48
CA VAL A 25 -8.48 0.98 2.61
C VAL A 25 -8.34 1.70 1.27
N LEU A 26 -8.38 0.98 0.15
CA LEU A 26 -8.17 1.56 -1.18
C LEU A 26 -9.22 2.63 -1.55
N GLU A 27 -10.46 2.46 -1.09
CA GLU A 27 -11.60 3.34 -1.39
C GLU A 27 -12.00 4.23 -0.19
N LYS A 28 -11.27 4.16 0.93
CA LYS A 28 -11.56 4.96 2.12
C LYS A 28 -11.12 6.40 1.92
N ASN A 29 -11.89 7.32 2.49
CA ASN A 29 -11.52 8.71 2.65
C ASN A 29 -11.24 9.01 4.12
N ASP A 30 -10.31 9.94 4.36
CA ASP A 30 -10.08 10.53 5.65
C ASP A 30 -11.33 11.31 6.09
N ALA A 31 -11.85 10.99 7.27
CA ALA A 31 -13.09 11.59 7.77
C ALA A 31 -12.97 13.09 8.08
N SER A 32 -11.75 13.57 8.34
CA SER A 32 -11.47 14.96 8.72
C SER A 32 -11.26 15.85 7.51
N THR A 33 -10.60 15.32 6.47
CA THR A 33 -10.21 16.09 5.28
C THR A 33 -11.05 15.75 4.04
N GLY A 34 -11.70 14.60 4.01
CA GLY A 34 -12.46 14.09 2.85
C GLY A 34 -11.59 13.57 1.71
N HIS A 35 -10.26 13.59 1.84
CA HIS A 35 -9.32 13.09 0.83
C HIS A 35 -9.15 11.57 0.91
N PRO A 36 -8.81 10.89 -0.20
CA PRO A 36 -8.51 9.45 -0.18
C PRO A 36 -7.40 9.12 0.81
N ILE A 37 -7.59 8.06 1.59
CA ILE A 37 -6.57 7.52 2.50
C ILE A 37 -5.37 6.99 1.72
N VAL A 38 -5.63 6.32 0.60
CA VAL A 38 -4.59 5.78 -0.27
C VAL A 38 -4.45 6.66 -1.51
N SER A 39 -3.24 7.14 -1.73
CA SER A 39 -2.83 7.77 -2.99
C SER A 39 -1.79 6.90 -3.69
N SER A 40 -1.74 6.99 -5.01
CA SER A 40 -0.83 6.19 -5.84
C SER A 40 -0.24 7.03 -6.97
N PHE A 41 1.00 6.76 -7.32
CA PHE A 41 1.67 7.34 -8.47
C PHE A 41 2.13 6.24 -9.44
N ASP A 42 1.86 6.40 -10.73
CA ASP A 42 2.35 5.50 -11.78
C ASP A 42 3.78 5.90 -12.18
N ILE A 43 4.78 5.14 -11.73
CA ILE A 43 6.17 5.45 -12.02
C ILE A 43 6.55 5.22 -13.49
N LEU A 44 5.65 4.65 -14.30
CA LEU A 44 5.89 4.45 -15.72
C LEU A 44 5.62 5.73 -16.53
N SER A 45 4.89 6.71 -15.96
CA SER A 45 4.62 7.98 -16.63
C SER A 45 5.73 9.02 -16.44
N ASP A 46 6.61 8.83 -15.47
CA ASP A 46 7.64 9.80 -15.11
C ASP A 46 8.92 9.10 -14.62
N GLU A 47 9.99 9.20 -15.42
CA GLU A 47 11.28 8.57 -15.13
C GLU A 47 12.06 9.31 -14.04
N GLU A 48 11.89 10.63 -13.89
CA GLU A 48 12.55 11.41 -12.84
C GLU A 48 12.03 11.00 -11.47
N ILE A 49 10.71 10.89 -11.32
CA ILE A 49 10.08 10.38 -10.09
C ILE A 49 10.47 8.93 -9.84
N ARG A 50 10.57 8.12 -10.89
CA ARG A 50 10.97 6.71 -10.77
C ARG A 50 12.37 6.56 -10.20
N GLU A 51 13.36 7.28 -10.72
CA GLU A 51 14.72 7.22 -10.19
C GLU A 51 14.85 7.92 -8.84
N GLY A 52 14.17 9.05 -8.66
CA GLY A 52 14.12 9.78 -7.39
C GLY A 52 13.54 8.95 -6.26
N ALA A 53 12.45 8.21 -6.49
CA ALA A 53 11.83 7.35 -5.48
C ALA A 53 12.76 6.19 -5.05
N LYS A 54 13.52 5.59 -5.97
CA LYS A 54 14.51 4.57 -5.62
C LYS A 54 15.61 5.13 -4.73
N ALA A 55 16.14 6.30 -5.07
CA ALA A 55 17.18 6.94 -4.28
C ALA A 55 16.66 7.39 -2.90
N PHE A 56 15.45 7.95 -2.84
CA PHE A 56 14.83 8.42 -1.60
C PHE A 56 14.57 7.29 -0.60
N SER A 57 14.08 6.15 -1.08
CA SER A 57 13.77 4.98 -0.24
C SER A 57 14.95 4.04 -0.01
N ASP A 58 16.10 4.30 -0.67
CA ASP A 58 17.21 3.34 -0.79
C ASP A 58 16.73 1.94 -1.20
N TRP A 59 15.76 1.89 -2.13
CA TRP A 59 15.08 0.65 -2.52
C TRP A 59 14.96 0.52 -4.05
N PRO A 60 15.51 -0.54 -4.67
CA PRO A 60 15.69 -0.59 -6.12
C PRO A 60 14.43 -0.98 -6.92
N THR A 61 13.35 -1.42 -6.26
CA THR A 61 12.19 -2.07 -6.92
C THR A 61 10.85 -1.40 -6.62
N PHE A 62 9.85 -1.72 -7.44
CA PHE A 62 8.47 -1.25 -7.29
C PHE A 62 7.49 -2.43 -7.32
N PRO A 63 6.35 -2.35 -6.61
CA PRO A 63 5.81 -1.18 -5.89
C PRO A 63 6.58 -0.83 -4.60
N GLN A 64 6.51 0.43 -4.19
CA GLN A 64 6.99 0.94 -2.91
C GLN A 64 5.77 1.46 -2.14
N VAL A 65 5.69 1.14 -0.86
CA VAL A 65 4.56 1.49 0.03
C VAL A 65 5.08 2.38 1.15
N PHE A 66 4.34 3.45 1.42
CA PHE A 66 4.66 4.41 2.46
C PHE A 66 3.45 4.62 3.35
N PHE A 67 3.66 4.75 4.66
CA PHE A 67 2.64 5.19 5.63
C PHE A 67 3.12 6.47 6.30
N ASP A 68 2.30 7.51 6.27
CA ASP A 68 2.62 8.83 6.83
C ASP A 68 4.00 9.37 6.41
N GLY A 69 4.37 9.14 5.15
CA GLY A 69 5.66 9.54 4.59
C GLY A 69 6.83 8.60 4.88
N GLU A 70 6.67 7.61 5.76
CA GLU A 70 7.71 6.63 6.07
C GLU A 70 7.68 5.44 5.11
N PHE A 71 8.85 5.02 4.62
CA PHE A 71 8.96 3.85 3.74
C PHE A 71 8.77 2.55 4.52
N ILE A 72 7.78 1.75 4.10
CA ILE A 72 7.45 0.47 4.74
C ILE A 72 8.11 -0.70 4.00
N GLY A 73 8.11 -0.67 2.67
CA GLY A 73 8.67 -1.76 1.88
C GLY A 73 8.02 -1.94 0.51
N GLY A 74 8.40 -3.05 -0.14
CA GLY A 74 7.80 -3.50 -1.39
C GLY A 74 6.65 -4.49 -1.21
N CYS A 75 6.32 -5.18 -2.31
CA CYS A 75 5.22 -6.16 -2.35
C CYS A 75 5.39 -7.29 -1.32
N ASP A 76 6.58 -7.88 -1.22
CA ASP A 76 6.81 -9.05 -0.36
C ASP A 76 6.67 -8.70 1.13
N ILE A 77 7.17 -7.53 1.53
CA ILE A 77 7.05 -7.02 2.90
C ILE A 77 5.58 -6.74 3.23
N LEU A 78 4.84 -6.08 2.34
CA LEU A 78 3.42 -5.82 2.57
C LEU A 78 2.62 -7.12 2.66
N LEU A 79 2.96 -8.13 1.84
CA LEU A 79 2.34 -9.45 1.87
C LEU A 79 2.64 -10.19 3.19
N ASP A 80 3.87 -10.10 3.72
CA ASP A 80 4.21 -10.66 5.02
C ASP A 80 3.45 -9.95 6.16
N MET A 81 3.38 -8.62 6.12
CA MET A 81 2.60 -7.84 7.10
C MET A 81 1.12 -8.19 7.05
N HIS A 82 0.56 -8.42 5.86
CA HIS A 82 -0.81 -8.88 5.68
C HIS A 82 -1.02 -10.26 6.32
N ARG A 83 -0.18 -11.24 5.98
CA ARG A 83 -0.30 -12.63 6.49
C ARG A 83 -0.10 -12.73 8.00
N SER A 84 0.81 -11.94 8.55
CA SER A 84 1.10 -11.92 9.99
C SER A 84 0.09 -11.11 10.82
N GLY A 85 -0.86 -10.43 10.17
CA GLY A 85 -1.80 -9.52 10.83
C GLY A 85 -1.20 -8.16 11.23
N LYS A 86 0.11 -7.97 11.11
CA LYS A 86 0.80 -6.72 11.43
C LYS A 86 0.25 -5.53 10.64
N LEU A 87 -0.12 -5.74 9.38
CA LEU A 87 -0.71 -4.69 8.54
C LEU A 87 -2.04 -4.18 9.11
N ALA A 88 -2.89 -5.07 9.62
CA ALA A 88 -4.16 -4.69 10.24
C ALA A 88 -3.92 -3.86 11.51
N SER A 89 -3.00 -4.32 12.38
CA SER A 89 -2.61 -3.58 13.58
C SER A 89 -2.06 -2.19 13.24
N GLU A 90 -1.25 -2.10 12.19
CA GLU A 90 -0.64 -0.83 11.77
C GLU A 90 -1.67 0.15 11.21
N LEU A 91 -2.62 -0.32 10.39
CA LEU A 91 -3.73 0.50 9.90
C LEU A 91 -4.63 1.02 11.03
N VAL A 92 -4.82 0.24 12.11
CA VAL A 92 -5.52 0.71 13.31
C VAL A 92 -4.70 1.76 14.05
N ARG A 93 -3.38 1.55 14.20
CA ARG A 93 -2.47 2.52 14.82
C ARG A 93 -2.51 3.88 14.11
N LEU A 94 -2.64 3.86 12.78
CA LEU A 94 -2.77 5.07 11.94
C LEU A 94 -4.19 5.67 11.93
N GLY A 95 -5.16 5.09 12.66
CA GLY A 95 -6.54 5.60 12.73
C GLY A 95 -7.40 5.29 11.49
N ILE A 96 -6.92 4.47 10.55
CA ILE A 96 -7.64 4.11 9.31
C ILE A 96 -8.58 2.92 9.55
N GLY A 97 -8.12 1.96 10.35
CA GLY A 97 -8.80 0.69 10.60
C GLY A 97 -8.82 -0.24 9.38
N SER A 98 -9.05 -1.52 9.60
CA SER A 98 -9.10 -2.53 8.54
C SER A 98 -10.38 -3.36 8.62
N LEU A 99 -10.90 -3.82 7.47
CA LEU A 99 -12.01 -4.76 7.43
C LEU A 99 -11.64 -6.17 7.92
N LEU A 100 -10.34 -6.46 8.05
CA LEU A 100 -9.85 -7.78 8.46
C LEU A 100 -9.56 -7.89 9.97
N THR A 101 -9.89 -6.86 10.77
CA THR A 101 -9.60 -6.88 12.22
C THR A 101 -10.49 -7.80 13.05
N GLU A 102 -11.48 -8.47 12.46
CA GLU A 102 -12.33 -9.44 13.16
C GLU A 102 -12.67 -10.68 12.32
N GLU A 103 -11.66 -11.41 11.84
CA GLU A 103 -11.81 -12.85 11.60
C GLU A 103 -10.53 -13.54 12.07
N LYS A 104 -10.65 -14.34 13.14
CA LYS A 104 -9.67 -15.37 13.46
C LYS A 104 -9.45 -16.18 12.18
N CYS A 105 -8.25 -16.14 11.62
CA CYS A 105 -7.78 -17.17 10.72
C CYS A 105 -8.04 -18.53 11.40
N PRO A 106 -8.95 -19.38 10.90
CA PRO A 106 -9.12 -20.70 11.48
C PRO A 106 -7.85 -21.52 11.23
N PRO A 107 -7.48 -22.41 12.16
CA PRO A 107 -6.23 -23.18 12.13
C PRO A 107 -6.11 -24.10 10.92
#